data_AF-A0ABD2J236-F1
#
_entry.id   AF-A0ABD2J236-F1
#
_cell.length_a   1.000
_cell.length_b   1.000
_cell.length_c   1.000
_cell.angle_alpha   90.00
_cell.angle_beta   90.00
_cell.angle_gamma   90.00
#
_symmetry.space_group_name_H-M   'P 1'
#
loop_
_entity.id
_entity.type
_entity.pdbx_description
1 polymer ?
#
loop_
_entity_poly.entity_id
_entity_poly.type
_entity_poly.pdbx_seq_one_letter_code
_entity_poly.pdbx_strand_id
1 'polypeptide(L)'
;MEPTNRQLGQWKRRDEEAAFSQSIDEGELLDDLTTGRVCLHEVGHLKFLWEDVDCVDEFRKITAAADRRDGSAGAVHFRPPAQNRYTRAQLKSKLQLSLGGRAAEEVFFTRCVGDGFDRLEWPKLATKLAETSDEWTTLPLGRRTRGRLNALRDGYIDRHLQRAKDEIRRDKKKVKKVALALFRAKNMTLYRTKVAKLMGQPEASKQFAAEARANANGMAPVANEMEWDRMSNSNASGMEEDEEEATYEMVVPRLVR
;
A
#
# COMPACT_ATOMS: atom_id res chain seq x y z
N MET A 1 25.62 30.80 29.04
CA MET A 1 24.25 31.05 28.54
C MET A 1 23.57 29.72 28.34
N GLU A 2 22.37 29.53 28.87
CA GLU A 2 21.60 28.30 28.64
C GLU A 2 20.94 28.29 27.26
N PRO A 3 20.87 27.13 26.58
CA PRO A 3 20.23 27.02 25.28
C PRO A 3 18.72 27.25 25.38
N THR A 4 18.16 27.91 24.36
CA THR A 4 16.71 28.13 24.24
C THR A 4 15.96 26.83 23.90
N ASN A 5 14.66 26.78 24.21
CA ASN A 5 13.78 25.66 23.81
C ASN A 5 13.82 25.38 22.29
N ARG A 6 14.01 26.41 21.47
CA ARG A 6 14.15 26.27 20.01
C ARG A 6 15.44 25.53 19.64
N GLN A 7 16.55 25.89 20.27
CA GLN A 7 17.85 25.24 20.06
C GLN A 7 17.80 23.79 20.54
N LEU A 8 17.26 23.53 21.73
CA LEU A 8 17.06 22.18 22.25
C LEU A 8 16.24 21.30 21.28
N GLY A 9 15.14 21.85 20.74
CA GLY A 9 14.33 21.14 19.75
C GLY A 9 15.04 20.91 18.40
N GLN A 10 15.96 21.79 18.00
CA GLN A 10 16.79 21.59 16.80
C GLN A 10 17.86 20.51 17.02
N TRP A 11 18.51 20.49 18.18
CA TRP A 11 19.50 19.47 18.54
C TRP A 11 18.86 18.10 18.60
N LYS A 12 17.75 17.96 19.33
CA LYS A 12 17.00 16.70 19.38
C LYS A 12 16.65 16.15 17.99
N ARG A 13 16.19 17.03 17.07
CA ARG A 13 15.89 16.61 15.69
C ARG A 13 17.13 16.12 14.95
N ARG A 14 18.27 16.79 15.11
CA ARG A 14 19.54 16.36 14.50
C ARG A 14 19.98 15.00 15.04
N ASP A 15 19.91 14.80 16.34
CA ASP A 15 20.30 13.53 16.99
C ASP A 15 19.40 12.38 16.51
N GLU A 16 18.09 12.60 16.40
CA GLU A 16 17.15 11.60 15.88
C GLU A 16 17.40 11.29 14.38
N GLU A 17 17.82 12.29 13.59
CA GLU A 17 18.16 12.07 12.17
C GLU A 17 19.47 11.30 12.01
N ALA A 18 20.44 11.59 12.88
CA ALA A 18 21.69 10.84 12.96
C ALA A 18 21.42 9.39 13.37
N ALA A 19 20.61 9.16 14.42
CA ALA A 19 20.23 7.83 14.88
C ALA A 19 19.47 7.03 13.80
N PHE A 20 18.56 7.66 13.08
CA PHE A 20 17.87 7.01 11.96
C PHE A 20 18.82 6.66 10.82
N SER A 21 19.77 7.56 10.49
CA SER A 21 20.77 7.29 9.45
C SER A 21 21.71 6.17 9.86
N GLN A 22 22.21 6.19 11.09
CA GLN A 22 23.01 5.10 11.66
C GLN A 22 22.26 3.76 11.61
N SER A 23 20.97 3.74 11.97
CA SER A 23 20.14 2.53 11.91
C SER A 23 19.99 1.99 10.48
N ILE A 24 19.96 2.86 9.47
CA ILE A 24 19.97 2.46 8.06
C ILE A 24 21.35 1.88 7.70
N ASP A 25 22.43 2.58 8.02
CA ASP A 25 23.79 2.16 7.68
C ASP A 25 24.13 0.80 8.33
N GLU A 26 23.70 0.58 9.58
CA GLU A 26 23.80 -0.71 10.29
C GLU A 26 22.98 -1.81 9.62
N GLY A 27 21.76 -1.49 9.16
CA GLY A 27 20.91 -2.45 8.45
C GLY A 27 21.51 -2.89 7.12
N GLU A 28 22.21 -1.99 6.42
CA GLU A 28 22.94 -2.33 5.19
C GLU A 28 24.17 -3.21 5.49
N LEU A 29 24.95 -2.84 6.52
CA LEU A 29 26.18 -3.54 6.89
C LEU A 29 25.93 -4.95 7.45
N LEU A 30 24.96 -5.09 8.36
CA LEU A 30 24.71 -6.32 9.11
C LEU A 30 23.72 -7.26 8.43
N ASP A 31 23.01 -6.79 7.41
CA ASP A 31 21.81 -7.43 6.86
C ASP A 31 20.67 -7.68 7.84
N ASP A 32 20.58 -6.92 8.91
CA ASP A 32 19.62 -7.19 9.97
C ASP A 32 18.37 -6.30 9.86
N LEU A 33 17.32 -6.70 10.57
CA LEU A 33 16.08 -5.94 10.76
C LEU A 33 16.26 -4.83 11.80
N THR A 34 16.99 -3.78 11.42
CA THR A 34 17.08 -2.57 12.25
C THR A 34 15.76 -1.77 12.20
N THR A 35 15.48 -1.00 13.25
CA THR A 35 14.28 -0.16 13.31
C THR A 35 14.15 0.81 12.13
N GLY A 36 15.27 1.37 11.67
CA GLY A 36 15.29 2.24 10.48
C GLY A 36 14.89 1.50 9.20
N ARG A 37 15.35 0.25 9.04
CA ARG A 37 14.98 -0.65 7.93
C ARG A 37 13.50 -1.01 7.97
N VAL A 38 12.98 -1.39 9.14
CA VAL A 38 11.55 -1.66 9.35
C VAL A 38 10.71 -0.43 9.01
N CYS A 39 11.11 0.77 9.46
CA CYS A 39 10.39 2.00 9.12
C CYS A 39 10.33 2.24 7.60
N LEU A 40 11.40 1.96 6.87
CA LEU A 40 11.43 2.09 5.41
C LEU A 40 10.55 1.04 4.73
N HIS A 41 10.60 -0.21 5.20
CA HIS A 41 9.76 -1.31 4.73
C HIS A 41 8.27 -0.97 4.86
N GLU A 42 7.83 -0.60 6.05
CA GLU A 42 6.42 -0.26 6.29
C GLU A 42 5.95 0.94 5.47
N VAL A 43 6.81 1.96 5.31
CA VAL A 43 6.50 3.13 4.47
C VAL A 43 6.44 2.75 2.98
N GLY A 44 7.14 1.70 2.56
CA GLY A 44 7.01 1.10 1.24
C GLY A 44 5.57 0.67 0.95
N HIS A 45 4.95 -0.08 1.86
CA HIS A 45 3.52 -0.43 1.76
C HIS A 45 2.63 0.80 1.80
N LEU A 46 2.85 1.70 2.78
CA LEU A 46 2.04 2.91 2.92
C LEU A 46 2.00 3.75 1.65
N LYS A 47 3.12 3.84 0.92
CA LYS A 47 3.19 4.61 -0.32
C LYS A 47 2.12 4.17 -1.31
N PHE A 48 2.04 2.88 -1.61
CA PHE A 48 1.07 2.37 -2.58
C PHE A 48 -0.35 2.42 -2.04
N LEU A 49 -0.54 2.17 -0.75
CA LEU A 49 -1.85 2.35 -0.11
C LEU A 49 -2.38 3.80 -0.19
N TRP A 50 -1.47 4.78 -0.19
CA TRP A 50 -1.83 6.19 -0.12
C TRP A 50 -1.92 6.88 -1.48
N GLU A 51 -1.02 6.51 -2.40
CA GLU A 51 -0.83 7.21 -3.68
C GLU A 51 -1.38 6.44 -4.89
N ASP A 52 -1.65 5.13 -4.78
CA ASP A 52 -2.21 4.38 -5.90
C ASP A 52 -3.73 4.58 -5.97
N VAL A 53 -4.22 5.06 -7.11
CA VAL A 53 -5.63 5.38 -7.36
C VAL A 53 -6.53 4.16 -7.32
N ASP A 54 -6.01 3.01 -7.74
CA ASP A 54 -6.77 1.76 -7.78
C ASP A 54 -6.64 0.98 -6.44
N CYS A 55 -5.90 1.50 -5.46
CA CYS A 55 -5.86 0.93 -4.12
C CYS A 55 -7.08 1.39 -3.31
N VAL A 56 -8.11 0.56 -3.29
CA VAL A 56 -9.38 0.82 -2.58
C VAL A 56 -9.36 0.50 -1.08
N ASP A 57 -8.22 0.03 -0.55
CA ASP A 57 -8.07 -0.24 0.87
C ASP A 57 -7.98 1.06 1.69
N GLU A 58 -8.76 1.16 2.77
CA GLU A 58 -8.80 2.36 3.59
C GLU A 58 -7.69 2.34 4.65
N PHE A 59 -6.65 3.16 4.48
CA PHE A 59 -5.59 3.32 5.48
C PHE A 59 -6.10 3.78 6.85
N ARG A 60 -5.61 3.11 7.91
CA ARG A 60 -5.87 3.45 9.32
C ARG A 60 -4.63 4.01 10.02
N LYS A 61 -3.58 3.19 10.10
CA LYS A 61 -2.32 3.51 10.77
C LYS A 61 -1.18 2.64 10.24
N ILE A 62 0.05 3.10 10.43
CA ILE A 62 1.28 2.37 10.18
C ILE A 62 2.07 2.30 11.49
N THR A 63 2.69 1.16 11.79
CA THR A 63 3.53 0.97 12.97
C THR A 63 4.82 0.24 12.62
N ALA A 64 5.94 0.67 13.19
CA ALA A 64 7.22 -0.06 13.18
C ALA A 64 7.60 -0.58 14.58
N ALA A 65 6.61 -0.67 15.47
CA ALA A 65 6.75 -1.35 16.75
C ALA A 65 6.38 -2.82 16.58
N ALA A 66 7.30 -3.72 16.92
CA ALA A 66 7.08 -5.15 16.85
C ALA A 66 5.88 -5.58 17.72
N ASP A 67 4.95 -6.35 17.16
CA ASP A 67 3.95 -7.05 17.97
C ASP A 67 4.51 -8.42 18.36
N ARG A 68 4.74 -8.60 19.66
CA ARG A 68 5.29 -9.85 20.21
C ARG A 68 4.41 -11.07 19.94
N ARG A 69 3.14 -10.88 19.55
CA ARG A 69 2.17 -11.97 19.36
C ARG A 69 2.21 -12.58 17.97
N ASP A 70 2.53 -11.81 16.94
CA ASP A 70 2.54 -12.28 15.55
C ASP A 70 3.95 -12.40 14.96
N GLY A 71 4.97 -11.93 15.69
CA GLY A 71 6.37 -11.98 15.24
C GLY A 71 6.68 -10.98 14.13
N SER A 72 5.78 -10.04 13.83
CA SER A 72 6.02 -8.96 12.89
C SER A 72 6.85 -7.84 13.53
N ALA A 73 7.76 -7.25 12.75
CA ALA A 73 8.53 -6.09 13.19
C ALA A 73 7.76 -4.77 12.99
N GLY A 74 6.72 -4.78 12.15
CA GLY A 74 5.87 -3.65 11.83
C GLY A 74 4.61 -4.10 11.09
N ALA A 75 3.69 -3.16 10.87
CA ALA A 75 2.51 -3.38 10.05
C ALA A 75 1.89 -2.09 9.51
N VAL A 76 1.35 -2.18 8.30
CA VAL A 76 0.37 -1.23 7.76
C VAL A 76 -1.04 -1.76 7.96
N HIS A 77 -1.83 -1.05 8.75
CA HIS A 77 -3.22 -1.40 9.02
C HIS A 77 -4.17 -0.64 8.09
N PHE A 78 -5.03 -1.37 7.42
CA PHE A 78 -6.06 -0.86 6.53
C PHE A 78 -7.37 -1.64 6.70
N ARG A 79 -8.45 -1.11 6.14
CA ARG A 79 -9.74 -1.79 6.03
C ARG A 79 -9.98 -2.12 4.55
N PRO A 80 -10.20 -3.39 4.17
CA PRO A 80 -10.56 -3.75 2.80
C PRO A 80 -11.94 -3.20 2.42
N PRO A 81 -12.27 -3.12 1.12
CA PRO A 81 -13.62 -2.75 0.68
C PRO A 81 -14.67 -3.70 1.25
N ALA A 82 -15.89 -3.19 1.48
CA ALA A 82 -16.95 -3.93 2.19
C ALA A 82 -17.32 -5.26 1.55
N GLN A 83 -17.34 -5.31 0.21
CA GLN A 83 -17.67 -6.52 -0.55
C GLN A 83 -16.49 -7.49 -0.64
N ASN A 84 -15.27 -7.07 -0.25
CA ASN A 84 -14.04 -7.84 -0.37
C ASN A 84 -13.94 -8.47 -1.77
N ARG A 85 -14.17 -7.66 -2.81
CA ARG A 85 -14.04 -8.00 -4.22
C ARG A 85 -13.20 -6.91 -4.85
N TYR A 86 -12.30 -7.29 -5.75
CA TYR A 86 -11.35 -6.39 -6.37
C TYR A 86 -11.45 -6.53 -7.88
N THR A 87 -11.52 -5.41 -8.59
CA THR A 87 -11.33 -5.43 -10.06
C THR A 87 -9.91 -5.85 -10.38
N ARG A 88 -9.63 -6.14 -11.66
CA ARG A 88 -8.28 -6.50 -12.12
C ARG A 88 -7.27 -5.38 -11.85
N ALA A 89 -7.67 -4.12 -12.01
CA ALA A 89 -6.83 -2.96 -11.68
C ALA A 89 -6.54 -2.90 -10.17
N GLN A 90 -7.56 -3.08 -9.33
CA GLN A 90 -7.40 -3.07 -7.88
C GLN A 90 -6.54 -4.25 -7.38
N LEU A 91 -6.61 -5.43 -8.02
CA LEU A 91 -5.71 -6.56 -7.73
C LEU A 91 -4.25 -6.26 -8.07
N LYS A 92 -3.99 -5.55 -9.18
CA LYS A 92 -2.64 -5.09 -9.54
C LYS A 92 -2.10 -4.13 -8.48
N SER A 93 -2.92 -3.20 -8.00
CA SER A 93 -2.56 -2.27 -6.93
C SER A 93 -2.38 -2.98 -5.59
N LYS A 94 -3.19 -3.99 -5.28
CA LYS A 94 -3.01 -4.84 -4.09
C LYS A 94 -1.69 -5.61 -4.13
N LEU A 95 -1.32 -6.14 -5.29
CA LEU A 95 -0.02 -6.78 -5.49
C LEU A 95 1.12 -5.77 -5.30
N GLN A 96 0.99 -4.58 -5.86
CA GLN A 96 1.99 -3.51 -5.72
C GLN A 96 2.12 -3.01 -4.27
N LEU A 97 1.00 -2.89 -3.55
CA LEU A 97 0.94 -2.67 -2.11
C LEU A 97 1.76 -3.71 -1.35
N SER A 98 1.51 -5.00 -1.59
CA SER A 98 2.20 -6.09 -0.89
C SER A 98 3.68 -6.20 -1.26
N LEU A 99 4.09 -5.76 -2.45
CA LEU A 99 5.50 -5.68 -2.86
C LEU A 99 6.21 -4.43 -2.33
N GLY A 100 5.47 -3.47 -1.77
CA GLY A 100 5.96 -2.17 -1.37
C GLY A 100 7.12 -2.21 -0.36
N GLY A 101 7.03 -3.07 0.66
CA GLY A 101 8.08 -3.26 1.66
C GLY A 101 9.40 -3.74 1.06
N ARG A 102 9.35 -4.81 0.27
CA ARG A 102 10.51 -5.31 -0.49
C ARG A 102 11.09 -4.27 -1.44
N ALA A 103 10.24 -3.58 -2.20
CA ALA A 103 10.67 -2.54 -3.12
C ALA A 103 11.40 -1.40 -2.40
N ALA A 104 10.90 -0.98 -1.23
CA ALA A 104 11.57 0.02 -0.41
C ALA A 104 12.94 -0.49 0.05
N GLU A 105 13.02 -1.70 0.61
CA GLU A 105 14.29 -2.25 1.06
C GLU A 105 15.33 -2.34 -0.06
N GLU A 106 14.98 -2.90 -1.23
CA GLU A 106 15.94 -3.02 -2.33
C GLU A 106 16.44 -1.66 -2.87
N VAL A 107 15.67 -0.57 -2.70
CA VAL A 107 16.09 0.78 -3.11
C VAL A 107 17.00 1.46 -2.08
N PHE A 108 16.92 1.07 -0.81
CA PHE A 108 17.71 1.67 0.29
C PHE A 108 18.88 0.79 0.76
N PHE A 109 18.80 -0.54 0.65
CA PHE A 109 19.76 -1.52 1.23
C PHE A 109 20.27 -2.55 0.21
N THR A 110 19.95 -2.40 -1.08
CA THR A 110 20.26 -3.33 -2.21
C THR A 110 19.59 -4.71 -2.17
N ARG A 111 19.23 -5.21 -0.98
CA ARG A 111 18.50 -6.46 -0.76
C ARG A 111 17.36 -6.30 0.25
N CYS A 112 16.43 -7.25 0.26
CA CYS A 112 15.33 -7.31 1.20
C CYS A 112 15.47 -8.51 2.15
N VAL A 113 15.22 -8.28 3.45
CA VAL A 113 15.15 -9.34 4.47
C VAL A 113 13.84 -9.32 5.28
N GLY A 114 13.03 -8.27 5.18
CA GLY A 114 11.80 -8.10 5.95
C GLY A 114 10.52 -8.64 5.31
N ASP A 115 10.59 -9.29 4.15
CA ASP A 115 9.41 -9.66 3.35
C ASP A 115 8.77 -11.02 3.71
N GLY A 116 9.08 -11.58 4.88
CA GLY A 116 8.70 -12.94 5.26
C GLY A 116 7.20 -13.24 5.13
N PHE A 117 6.35 -12.39 5.69
CA PHE A 117 4.89 -12.55 5.58
C PHE A 117 4.33 -12.12 4.23
N ASP A 118 4.88 -11.06 3.61
CA ASP A 118 4.44 -10.57 2.31
C ASP A 118 4.60 -11.61 1.19
N ARG A 119 5.69 -12.38 1.24
CA ARG A 119 5.99 -13.46 0.29
C ARG A 119 4.88 -14.50 0.19
N LEU A 120 4.07 -14.67 1.23
CA LEU A 120 2.94 -15.61 1.21
C LEU A 120 1.76 -15.09 0.39
N GLU A 121 1.64 -13.76 0.22
CA GLU A 121 0.54 -13.12 -0.49
C GLU A 121 0.83 -12.92 -1.98
N TRP A 122 2.08 -12.63 -2.37
CA TRP A 122 2.40 -12.33 -3.77
C TRP A 122 1.98 -13.44 -4.74
N PRO A 123 2.26 -14.74 -4.48
CA PRO A 123 1.85 -15.79 -5.40
C PRO A 123 0.33 -15.90 -5.53
N LYS A 124 -0.44 -15.62 -4.46
CA LYS A 124 -1.91 -15.68 -4.47
C LYS A 124 -2.49 -14.58 -5.37
N LEU A 125 -2.05 -13.35 -5.16
CA LEU A 125 -2.49 -12.19 -5.96
C LEU A 125 -2.05 -12.32 -7.42
N ALA A 126 -0.79 -12.69 -7.66
CA ALA A 126 -0.26 -12.82 -9.01
C ALA A 126 -0.86 -14.01 -9.78
N THR A 127 -1.22 -15.11 -9.10
CA THR A 127 -1.91 -16.25 -9.76
C THR A 127 -3.27 -15.82 -10.27
N LYS A 128 -4.05 -15.06 -9.48
CA LYS A 128 -5.34 -14.53 -9.93
C LYS A 128 -5.21 -13.62 -11.14
N LEU A 129 -4.21 -12.73 -11.12
CA LEU A 129 -3.91 -11.87 -12.26
C LEU A 129 -3.50 -12.67 -13.50
N ALA A 130 -2.81 -13.79 -13.32
CA ALA A 130 -2.43 -14.69 -14.41
C ALA A 130 -3.66 -15.44 -14.96
N GLU A 131 -4.50 -16.01 -14.10
CA GLU A 131 -5.69 -16.78 -14.48
C GLU A 131 -6.74 -15.96 -15.23
N THR A 132 -6.84 -14.66 -14.94
CA THR A 132 -7.77 -13.73 -15.62
C THR A 132 -7.08 -12.85 -16.67
N SER A 133 -5.88 -13.23 -17.13
CA SER A 133 -5.20 -12.52 -18.21
C SER A 133 -5.61 -13.03 -19.58
N ASP A 134 -5.69 -12.15 -20.58
CA ASP A 134 -5.91 -12.52 -21.98
C ASP A 134 -4.92 -13.58 -22.45
N GLU A 135 -3.66 -13.46 -22.04
CA GLU A 135 -2.62 -14.43 -22.38
C GLU A 135 -2.94 -15.84 -21.84
N TRP A 136 -3.67 -15.97 -20.74
CA TRP A 136 -4.11 -17.26 -20.22
C TRP A 136 -5.46 -17.70 -20.79
N THR A 137 -6.43 -16.79 -20.86
CA THR A 137 -7.82 -17.07 -21.26
C THR A 137 -7.94 -17.35 -22.75
N THR A 138 -7.04 -16.83 -23.59
CA THR A 138 -7.03 -17.12 -25.03
C THR A 138 -6.27 -18.40 -25.39
N LEU A 139 -5.51 -18.99 -24.46
CA LEU A 139 -4.81 -20.24 -24.73
C LEU A 139 -5.79 -21.41 -24.89
N PRO A 140 -5.58 -22.29 -25.89
CA PRO A 140 -6.31 -23.55 -25.98
C PRO A 140 -6.16 -24.37 -24.68
N LEU A 141 -7.21 -25.08 -24.26
CA LEU A 141 -7.22 -25.81 -22.98
C LEU A 141 -6.00 -26.75 -22.83
N GLY A 142 -5.60 -27.45 -23.89
CA GLY A 142 -4.42 -28.34 -23.87
C GLY A 142 -3.06 -27.63 -23.71
N ARG A 143 -3.02 -26.28 -23.83
CA ARG A 143 -1.83 -25.45 -23.63
C ARG A 143 -1.81 -24.74 -22.26
N ARG A 144 -2.91 -24.77 -21.50
CA ARG A 144 -3.03 -24.20 -20.15
C ARG A 144 -2.38 -25.11 -19.11
N THR A 145 -1.05 -25.14 -19.12
CA THR A 145 -0.26 -25.96 -18.18
C THR A 145 0.08 -25.19 -16.90
N ARG A 146 0.32 -25.92 -15.81
CA ARG A 146 0.81 -25.33 -14.55
C ARG A 146 2.14 -24.57 -14.72
N GLY A 147 3.03 -25.08 -15.57
CA GLY A 147 4.28 -24.41 -15.89
C GLY A 147 4.06 -23.03 -16.53
N ARG A 148 3.10 -22.92 -17.46
CA ARG A 148 2.75 -21.64 -18.09
C ARG A 148 2.11 -20.69 -17.09
N LEU A 149 1.21 -21.18 -16.23
CA LEU A 149 0.59 -20.36 -15.19
C LEU A 149 1.62 -19.77 -14.22
N ASN A 150 2.56 -20.61 -13.75
CA ASN A 150 3.65 -20.17 -12.89
C ASN A 150 4.51 -19.10 -13.57
N ALA A 151 4.86 -19.27 -14.84
CA ALA A 151 5.64 -18.28 -15.58
C ALA A 151 4.90 -16.93 -15.70
N LEU A 152 3.58 -16.94 -15.94
CA LEU A 152 2.76 -15.73 -15.95
C LEU A 152 2.72 -15.06 -14.58
N ARG A 153 2.46 -15.83 -13.51
CA ARG A 153 2.46 -15.37 -12.12
C ARG A 153 3.78 -14.69 -11.77
N ASP A 154 4.90 -15.35 -12.03
CA ASP A 154 6.24 -14.83 -11.71
C ASP A 154 6.52 -13.54 -12.51
N GLY A 155 6.11 -13.51 -13.79
CA GLY A 155 6.15 -12.30 -14.59
C GLY A 155 5.34 -11.13 -14.02
N TYR A 156 4.19 -11.37 -13.38
CA TYR A 156 3.46 -10.31 -12.67
C TYR A 156 4.24 -9.81 -11.45
N ILE A 157 4.78 -10.71 -10.63
CA ILE A 157 5.56 -10.34 -9.45
C ILE A 157 6.75 -9.46 -9.86
N ASP A 158 7.52 -9.90 -10.86
CA ASP A 158 8.73 -9.19 -11.30
C ASP A 158 8.40 -7.80 -11.87
N ARG A 159 7.40 -7.70 -12.75
CA ARG A 159 7.00 -6.41 -13.34
C ARG A 159 6.49 -5.44 -12.28
N HIS A 160 5.65 -5.91 -11.35
CA HIS A 160 5.10 -5.05 -10.30
C HIS A 160 6.15 -4.67 -9.25
N LEU A 161 7.11 -5.55 -8.94
CA LEU A 161 8.23 -5.23 -8.06
C LEU A 161 9.12 -4.17 -8.70
N GLN A 162 9.47 -4.33 -9.97
CA GLN A 162 10.29 -3.35 -10.68
C GLN A 162 9.59 -1.99 -10.76
N ARG A 163 8.30 -1.95 -11.10
CA ARG A 163 7.50 -0.73 -11.06
C ARG A 163 7.51 -0.11 -9.66
N ALA A 164 7.27 -0.90 -8.61
CA ALA A 164 7.29 -0.40 -7.24
C ALA A 164 8.65 0.23 -6.87
N LYS A 165 9.77 -0.39 -7.27
CA LYS A 165 11.11 0.16 -7.07
C LYS A 165 11.29 1.49 -7.78
N ASP A 166 10.83 1.62 -9.02
CA ASP A 166 10.94 2.86 -9.79
C ASP A 166 10.12 4.00 -9.18
N GLU A 167 8.92 3.68 -8.67
CA GLU A 167 8.10 4.65 -7.94
C GLU A 167 8.73 5.05 -6.60
N ILE A 168 9.31 4.12 -5.85
CA ILE A 168 10.05 4.43 -4.61
C ILE A 168 11.28 5.28 -4.92
N ARG A 169 12.02 5.01 -6.00
CA ARG A 169 13.17 5.83 -6.41
C ARG A 169 12.75 7.26 -6.74
N ARG A 170 11.66 7.42 -7.50
CA ARG A 170 11.08 8.72 -7.83
C ARG A 170 10.73 9.51 -6.56
N ASP A 171 10.13 8.84 -5.58
CA ASP A 171 9.68 9.46 -4.32
C ASP A 171 10.67 9.24 -3.15
N LYS A 172 11.94 8.91 -3.42
CA LYS A 172 12.90 8.43 -2.40
C LYS A 172 13.04 9.37 -1.21
N LYS A 173 13.10 10.69 -1.47
CA LYS A 173 13.17 11.72 -0.42
C LYS A 173 11.90 11.77 0.44
N LYS A 174 10.71 11.61 -0.19
CA LYS A 174 9.42 11.62 0.50
C LYS A 174 9.29 10.36 1.38
N VAL A 175 9.63 9.19 0.84
CA VAL A 175 9.67 7.91 1.57
C VAL A 175 10.59 8.01 2.79
N LYS A 176 11.84 8.46 2.61
CA LYS A 176 12.79 8.66 3.73
C LYS A 176 12.24 9.62 4.79
N LYS A 177 11.61 10.72 4.37
CA LYS A 177 11.00 11.71 5.28
C LYS A 177 9.87 11.10 6.12
N VAL A 178 9.00 10.30 5.51
CA VAL A 178 7.89 9.63 6.22
C VAL A 178 8.43 8.55 7.16
N ALA A 179 9.42 7.76 6.72
CA ALA A 179 10.07 6.75 7.56
C ALA A 179 10.76 7.38 8.79
N LEU A 180 11.47 8.50 8.63
CA LEU A 180 12.02 9.25 9.75
C LEU A 180 10.93 9.80 10.69
N ALA A 181 9.79 10.22 10.14
CA ALA A 181 8.66 10.64 10.97
C ALA A 181 8.04 9.47 11.75
N LEU A 182 7.99 8.27 11.17
CA LEU A 182 7.54 7.04 11.82
C LEU A 182 8.50 6.65 12.94
N PHE A 183 9.80 6.65 12.67
CA PHE A 183 10.87 6.37 13.64
C PHE A 183 10.80 7.29 14.88
N ARG A 184 10.51 8.58 14.67
CA ARG A 184 10.36 9.59 15.74
C ARG A 184 9.02 9.52 16.48
N ALA A 185 8.02 8.82 15.93
CA ALA A 185 6.69 8.84 16.49
C ALA A 185 6.64 8.12 17.85
N LYS A 186 5.77 8.59 18.74
CA LYS A 186 5.49 7.87 19.99
C LYS A 186 4.98 6.47 19.62
N ASN A 187 5.59 5.43 20.19
CA ASN A 187 5.33 4.03 19.88
C ASN A 187 5.53 3.68 18.38
N MET A 188 6.37 4.44 17.67
CA MET A 188 6.67 4.24 16.26
C MET A 188 5.42 4.07 15.39
N THR A 189 4.37 4.85 15.67
CA THR A 189 3.08 4.73 14.99
C THR A 189 2.66 6.07 14.37
N LEU A 190 2.24 6.05 13.11
CA LEU A 190 1.59 7.20 12.45
C LEU A 190 0.14 6.86 12.10
N TYR A 191 -0.77 7.77 12.44
CA TYR A 191 -2.17 7.71 12.06
C TYR A 191 -2.44 8.51 10.79
N ARG A 192 -3.59 8.24 10.14
CA ARG A 192 -4.07 8.91 8.92
C ARG A 192 -3.83 10.42 8.90
N THR A 193 -4.18 11.14 9.96
CA THR A 193 -4.05 12.61 10.03
C THR A 193 -2.60 13.09 9.94
N LYS A 194 -1.65 12.33 10.50
CA LYS A 194 -0.22 12.67 10.45
C LYS A 194 0.38 12.30 9.10
N VAL A 195 -0.03 11.17 8.52
CA VAL A 195 0.35 10.77 7.16
C VAL A 195 -0.11 11.81 6.14
N ALA A 196 -1.36 12.27 6.21
CA ALA A 196 -1.88 13.30 5.32
C ALA A 196 -1.08 14.62 5.36
N LYS A 197 -0.56 15.00 6.53
CA LYS A 197 0.33 16.17 6.67
C LYS A 197 1.70 15.98 6.02
N LEU A 198 2.16 14.73 5.88
CA LEU A 198 3.48 14.40 5.34
C LEU A 198 3.44 14.12 3.84
N MET A 199 2.38 13.45 3.37
CA MET A 199 2.23 12.95 2.01
C MET A 199 1.22 13.75 1.16
N GLY A 200 0.41 14.61 1.79
CA GLY A 200 -0.73 15.27 1.14
C GLY A 200 -2.00 14.43 1.22
N GLN A 201 -3.05 14.86 0.52
CA GLN A 201 -4.29 14.09 0.42
C GLN A 201 -4.07 12.84 -0.45
N PRO A 202 -4.67 11.69 -0.10
CA PRO A 202 -4.54 10.48 -0.90
C PRO A 202 -5.20 10.65 -2.26
N GLU A 203 -4.65 10.02 -3.30
CA GLU A 203 -5.10 10.23 -4.69
C GLU A 203 -6.55 9.77 -4.90
N ALA A 204 -6.95 8.65 -4.31
CA ALA A 204 -8.35 8.18 -4.34
C ALA A 204 -9.32 9.24 -3.79
N SER A 205 -8.96 9.95 -2.71
CA SER A 205 -9.80 11.05 -2.18
C SER A 205 -9.87 12.25 -3.12
N LYS A 206 -8.87 12.47 -3.98
CA LYS A 206 -8.94 13.51 -5.01
C LYS A 206 -9.84 13.10 -6.17
N GLN A 207 -9.84 11.83 -6.56
CA GLN A 207 -10.77 11.30 -7.58
C GLN A 207 -12.22 11.40 -7.12
N PHE A 208 -12.54 10.91 -5.92
CA PHE A 208 -13.91 11.06 -5.39
C PHE A 208 -14.33 12.53 -5.27
N ALA A 209 -13.43 13.43 -4.87
CA ALA A 209 -13.74 14.86 -4.83
C ALA A 209 -13.91 15.48 -6.23
N ALA A 210 -13.18 14.99 -7.23
CA ALA A 210 -13.29 15.43 -8.62
C ALA A 210 -14.58 14.92 -9.27
N GLU A 211 -14.92 13.65 -9.06
CA GLU A 211 -16.18 13.03 -9.50
C GLU A 211 -17.38 13.71 -8.84
N ALA A 212 -17.34 13.95 -7.53
CA ALA A 212 -18.40 14.68 -6.82
C ALA A 212 -18.58 16.10 -7.38
N ARG A 213 -17.49 16.80 -7.75
CA ARG A 213 -17.56 18.13 -8.39
C ARG A 213 -18.07 18.05 -9.82
N ALA A 214 -17.67 17.05 -10.59
CA ALA A 214 -18.16 16.82 -11.95
C ALA A 214 -19.67 16.54 -11.95
N ASN A 215 -20.12 15.70 -11.02
CA ASN A 215 -21.54 15.39 -10.81
C ASN A 215 -22.33 16.63 -10.33
N ALA A 216 -21.77 17.42 -9.41
CA ALA A 216 -22.38 18.67 -8.95
C ALA A 216 -22.44 19.76 -10.03
N ASN A 217 -21.53 19.75 -11.02
CA ASN A 217 -21.55 20.69 -12.15
C ASN A 217 -22.41 20.19 -13.33
N GLY A 218 -22.82 18.91 -13.33
CA GLY A 218 -23.72 18.31 -14.32
C GLY A 218 -25.19 18.22 -13.89
N MET A 219 -25.50 18.47 -12.61
CA MET A 219 -26.86 18.50 -12.09
C MET A 219 -27.14 19.82 -11.39
N ALA A 220 -28.20 20.51 -11.80
CA ALA A 220 -28.76 21.62 -11.05
C ALA A 220 -29.06 21.17 -9.60
N PRO A 221 -28.85 22.02 -8.59
CA PRO A 221 -28.94 21.61 -7.20
C PRO A 221 -30.38 21.28 -6.84
N VAL A 222 -30.68 19.99 -6.66
CA VAL A 222 -31.83 19.58 -5.86
C VAL A 222 -31.35 19.56 -4.42
N ALA A 223 -31.64 20.64 -3.70
CA ALA A 223 -31.47 20.68 -2.26
C ALA A 223 -32.39 19.63 -1.62
N ASN A 224 -31.81 18.60 -1.01
CA ASN A 224 -32.32 18.07 0.26
C ASN A 224 -31.27 17.17 0.91
N GLU A 225 -30.80 17.63 2.07
CA GLU A 225 -30.27 16.75 3.11
C GLU A 225 -31.41 15.83 3.59
N MET A 226 -31.07 14.57 3.90
CA MET A 226 -31.94 13.47 4.36
C MET A 226 -32.52 12.55 3.28
N GLU A 227 -31.74 11.55 2.84
CA GLU A 227 -32.19 10.15 2.71
C GLU A 227 -31.02 9.27 2.22
N TRP A 228 -30.23 8.72 3.16
CA TRP A 228 -29.24 7.68 2.86
C TRP A 228 -29.81 6.26 3.07
N ASP A 229 -31.12 6.11 3.31
CA ASP A 229 -31.70 4.83 3.77
C ASP A 229 -32.81 4.23 2.88
N ARG A 230 -33.09 4.78 1.69
CA ARG A 230 -34.00 4.15 0.74
C ARG A 230 -33.57 4.43 -0.70
N MET A 231 -32.97 3.43 -1.35
CA MET A 231 -33.39 2.96 -2.68
C MET A 231 -32.40 1.90 -3.19
N SER A 232 -32.71 0.66 -2.86
CA SER A 232 -32.43 -0.49 -3.70
C SER A 232 -33.41 -0.52 -4.89
N ASN A 233 -32.90 -0.93 -6.05
CA ASN A 233 -33.62 -1.30 -7.30
C ASN A 233 -34.28 -0.19 -8.12
N SER A 234 -33.69 0.14 -9.27
CA SER A 234 -34.29 -0.15 -10.58
C SER A 234 -33.29 0.05 -11.74
N ASN A 235 -33.49 -0.76 -12.80
CA ASN A 235 -32.65 -0.93 -13.99
C ASN A 235 -32.40 0.35 -14.81
N ALA A 236 -31.24 0.41 -15.49
CA ALA A 236 -31.16 0.83 -16.90
C ALA A 236 -29.86 0.36 -17.57
N SER A 237 -30.04 -0.16 -18.77
CA SER A 237 -29.06 -0.69 -19.73
C SER A 237 -28.23 0.40 -20.40
N GLY A 238 -26.93 0.16 -20.54
CA GLY A 238 -26.02 0.88 -21.44
C GLY A 238 -24.81 0.01 -21.72
N MET A 239 -24.55 -0.28 -23.00
CA MET A 239 -23.40 -1.06 -23.46
C MET A 239 -22.10 -0.33 -23.14
N GLU A 240 -21.31 -0.87 -22.22
CA GLU A 240 -19.90 -0.56 -22.04
C GLU A 240 -19.13 -1.88 -21.92
N GLU A 241 -17.89 -1.86 -22.41
CA GLU A 241 -17.01 -3.00 -22.61
C GLU A 241 -16.95 -3.93 -21.38
N ASP A 242 -17.15 -5.23 -21.59
CA ASP A 242 -17.16 -6.27 -20.56
C ASP A 242 -15.78 -6.35 -19.86
N GLU A 243 -15.57 -5.51 -18.84
CA GLU A 243 -14.61 -5.81 -17.77
C GLU A 243 -15.16 -7.02 -17.00
N GLU A 244 -14.73 -8.23 -17.37
CA GLU A 244 -15.01 -9.45 -16.59
C GLU A 244 -14.62 -9.22 -15.11
N GLU A 245 -15.63 -9.12 -14.25
CA GLU A 245 -15.49 -8.98 -12.80
C GLU A 245 -14.76 -10.20 -12.21
N ALA A 246 -13.45 -10.09 -12.02
CA ALA A 246 -12.66 -11.06 -11.26
C ALA A 246 -12.95 -10.91 -9.75
N THR A 247 -14.06 -11.46 -9.27
CA THR A 247 -14.41 -11.39 -7.83
C THR A 247 -13.44 -12.24 -6.98
N TYR A 248 -12.90 -11.66 -5.89
CA TYR A 248 -11.98 -12.35 -4.98
C TYR A 248 -12.26 -12.07 -3.51
N GLU A 249 -12.85 -13.04 -2.81
CA GLU A 249 -12.94 -13.02 -1.34
C GLU A 249 -11.60 -13.38 -0.68
N MET A 250 -11.00 -12.44 0.05
CA MET A 250 -9.93 -12.75 1.00
C MET A 250 -10.50 -13.36 2.27
N VAL A 251 -10.06 -14.58 2.62
CA VAL A 251 -10.26 -15.13 3.97
C VAL A 251 -9.33 -14.38 4.92
N VAL A 252 -9.87 -13.33 5.57
CA VAL A 252 -9.16 -12.66 6.66
C VAL A 252 -9.16 -13.62 7.85
N PRO A 253 -7.99 -14.01 8.41
CA PRO A 253 -7.96 -14.81 9.63
C PRO A 253 -8.74 -14.06 10.72
N ARG A 254 -9.80 -14.69 11.25
CA ARG A 254 -10.44 -14.17 12.47
C ARG A 254 -9.38 -14.20 13.56
N LEU A 255 -8.92 -13.03 13.99
CA LEU A 255 -8.17 -12.89 15.23
C LEU A 255 -9.07 -13.44 16.34
N VAL A 256 -8.75 -14.64 16.82
CA VAL A 256 -9.35 -15.21 18.02
C VAL A 256 -8.98 -14.27 19.15
N ARG A 257 -9.98 -13.62 19.74
CA ARG A 257 -9.82 -12.70 20.87
C ARG A 257 -9.53 -13.47 22.15
#